data_AF-A0A7V8IZU3-F1
#
_entry.id   AF-A0A7V8IZU3-F1
#
_cell.length_a   1.000
_cell.length_b   1.000
_cell.length_c   1.000
_cell.angle_alpha   90.00
_cell.angle_beta   90.00
_cell.angle_gamma   90.00
#
_symmetry.space_group_name_H-M   'P 1'
#
loop_
_entity.id
_entity.type
_entity.pdbx_description
1 polymer ?
#
loop_
_entity_poly.entity_id
_entity_poly.type
_entity_poly.pdbx_seq_one_letter_code
_entity_poly.pdbx_strand_id
1 'polypeptide(L)'
;MTRGSQSSPFDSRPALPGPPLPLYLLAPASRFQYLCPMRGRNWAKVIVVGVVYSVMTVVGVLWVIARDGREAFWQIVANERWSSIGLGVGVGTAVLWLSGWAAAKTNWGRTLDTFFAQVFGGFSVLQCLATAIASGIGEEMLFRAALQPSAIALAAKWTGAGFAAASLGILLTSLAFGAVHLPFKKELAPWTLFAIGTSIAFGAIYAWTGNIAGPMLAHAMINGINLSRISRKGAPTGPALTIHEKGGMLEFERR
;
A
#
# COMPACT_ATOMS: atom_id res chain seq x y z
N MET A 1 -28.65 -88.84 -44.87
CA MET A 1 -27.37 -88.39 -45.43
C MET A 1 -26.97 -87.09 -44.76
N THR A 2 -25.87 -87.11 -43.97
CA THR A 2 -24.88 -86.03 -43.69
C THR A 2 -25.39 -84.61 -43.33
N ARG A 3 -24.95 -83.89 -42.28
CA ARG A 3 -23.79 -83.92 -41.37
C ARG A 3 -24.14 -83.05 -40.15
N GLY A 4 -23.66 -83.41 -38.97
CA GLY A 4 -23.58 -82.51 -37.81
C GLY A 4 -22.23 -81.79 -37.74
N SER A 5 -22.21 -80.60 -37.16
CA SER A 5 -21.02 -79.87 -36.69
C SER A 5 -21.41 -79.10 -35.42
N GLN A 6 -21.12 -79.63 -34.23
CA GLN A 6 -19.92 -79.33 -33.42
C GLN A 6 -19.74 -77.83 -33.13
N SER A 7 -20.25 -77.41 -31.97
CA SER A 7 -19.91 -76.17 -31.28
C SER A 7 -18.59 -76.34 -30.52
N SER A 8 -17.58 -75.52 -30.85
CA SER A 8 -16.29 -75.46 -30.14
C SER A 8 -16.41 -74.65 -28.85
N PRO A 9 -15.74 -75.06 -27.76
CA PRO A 9 -15.65 -74.33 -26.50
C PRO A 9 -14.35 -73.50 -26.42
N PHE A 10 -14.33 -72.51 -25.51
CA PHE A 10 -13.16 -71.77 -25.01
C PHE A 10 -12.37 -70.86 -25.97
N ASP A 11 -12.52 -69.55 -25.80
CA ASP A 11 -11.38 -68.62 -25.81
C ASP A 11 -11.61 -67.51 -24.76
N SER A 12 -11.38 -67.84 -23.49
CA SER A 12 -11.36 -66.89 -22.38
C SER A 12 -9.91 -66.48 -22.12
N ARG A 13 -9.40 -65.51 -22.89
CA ARG A 13 -8.15 -64.81 -22.54
C ARG A 13 -8.48 -63.66 -21.59
N PRO A 14 -7.82 -63.53 -20.43
CA PRO A 14 -7.92 -62.32 -19.63
C PRO A 14 -7.30 -61.16 -20.40
N ALA A 15 -8.02 -60.04 -20.46
CA ALA A 15 -7.52 -58.79 -21.01
C ALA A 15 -6.26 -58.36 -20.23
N LEU A 16 -5.16 -58.11 -20.96
CA LEU A 16 -3.96 -57.54 -20.38
C LEU A 16 -4.29 -56.16 -19.79
N PRO A 17 -3.79 -55.82 -18.59
CA PRO A 17 -3.93 -54.47 -18.07
C PRO A 17 -3.20 -53.50 -19.01
N GLY A 18 -3.92 -52.48 -19.47
CA GLY A 18 -3.33 -51.40 -20.25
C GLY A 18 -2.18 -50.73 -19.49
N PRO A 19 -1.23 -50.10 -20.20
CA PRO A 19 -0.11 -49.43 -19.57
C PRO A 19 -0.63 -48.39 -18.56
N PRO A 20 -0.02 -48.27 -17.37
CA PRO A 20 -0.41 -47.24 -16.42
C PRO A 20 -0.26 -45.87 -17.11
N LEU A 21 -1.33 -45.09 -17.11
CA LEU A 21 -1.29 -43.70 -17.55
C LEU A 21 -0.16 -42.98 -16.79
N PRO A 22 0.70 -42.21 -17.48
CA PRO A 22 1.78 -41.49 -16.82
C PRO A 22 1.20 -40.58 -15.72
N LEU A 23 1.69 -40.80 -14.50
CA LEU A 23 1.24 -40.18 -13.24
C LEU A 23 1.39 -38.64 -13.18
N TYR A 24 1.80 -38.00 -14.28
CA TYR A 24 2.01 -36.56 -14.39
C TYR A 24 0.72 -35.78 -14.70
N LEU A 25 -0.38 -36.46 -15.06
CA LEU A 25 -1.68 -35.81 -15.33
C LEU A 25 -2.57 -35.63 -14.09
N LEU A 26 -2.11 -36.04 -12.90
CA LEU A 26 -2.83 -35.90 -11.62
C LEU A 26 -2.16 -34.94 -10.63
N ALA A 27 -1.20 -34.13 -11.07
CA ALA A 27 -0.64 -33.08 -10.21
C ALA A 27 -1.66 -31.93 -10.08
N PRO A 28 -2.14 -31.59 -8.87
CA PRO A 28 -3.02 -30.46 -8.68
C PRO A 28 -2.31 -29.16 -9.11
N ALA A 29 -3.04 -28.28 -9.79
CA ALA A 29 -2.59 -26.98 -10.30
C ALA A 29 -2.00 -26.03 -9.22
N SER A 30 -1.97 -26.43 -7.95
CA SER A 30 -1.37 -25.69 -6.84
C SER A 30 0.17 -25.78 -6.79
N ARG A 31 0.82 -26.66 -7.56
CA ARG A 31 2.27 -26.90 -7.45
C ARG A 31 3.19 -25.94 -8.22
N PHE A 32 2.66 -25.06 -9.07
CA PHE A 32 3.48 -24.09 -9.82
C PHE A 32 3.61 -22.71 -9.17
N GLN A 33 2.96 -22.45 -8.03
CA GLN A 33 2.95 -21.11 -7.43
C GLN A 33 4.22 -20.72 -6.65
N TYR A 34 5.15 -21.66 -6.42
CA TYR A 34 6.31 -21.43 -5.54
C TYR A 34 7.66 -21.35 -6.27
N LEU A 35 7.71 -21.50 -7.59
CA LEU A 35 8.97 -21.61 -8.35
C LEU A 35 9.34 -20.37 -9.17
N CYS A 36 8.56 -19.28 -9.12
CA CYS A 36 8.96 -18.01 -9.72
C CYS A 36 9.51 -17.09 -8.61
N PRO A 37 10.74 -16.53 -8.75
CA PRO A 37 11.25 -15.61 -7.76
C PRO A 37 10.26 -14.45 -7.61
N MET A 38 9.68 -14.30 -6.42
CA MET A 38 8.68 -13.28 -6.06
C MET A 38 9.16 -11.82 -6.23
N ARG A 39 10.36 -11.63 -6.80
CA ARG A 39 11.00 -10.34 -7.11
C ARG A 39 10.20 -9.52 -8.13
N GLY A 40 9.53 -10.15 -9.11
CA GLY A 40 8.79 -9.43 -10.16
C GLY A 40 7.45 -8.81 -9.71
N ARG A 41 6.70 -9.47 -8.82
CA ARG A 41 5.33 -9.09 -8.46
C ARG A 41 5.24 -7.84 -7.57
N ASN A 42 6.29 -7.55 -6.80
CA ASN A 42 6.33 -6.36 -5.94
C ASN A 42 6.61 -5.07 -6.73
N TRP A 43 7.35 -5.15 -7.84
CA TRP A 43 7.61 -3.98 -8.70
C TRP A 43 6.35 -3.50 -9.42
N ALA A 44 5.46 -4.41 -9.84
CA ALA A 44 4.17 -4.01 -10.39
C ALA A 44 3.36 -3.15 -9.39
N LYS A 45 3.34 -3.54 -8.11
CA LYS A 45 2.69 -2.75 -7.05
C LYS A 45 3.34 -1.37 -6.90
N VAL A 46 4.67 -1.31 -6.86
CA VAL A 46 5.42 -0.05 -6.75
C VAL A 46 5.17 0.86 -7.95
N ILE A 47 5.09 0.31 -9.17
CA ILE A 47 4.78 1.08 -10.38
C ILE A 47 3.39 1.68 -10.30
N VAL A 48 2.37 0.89 -9.94
CA VAL A 48 0.98 1.38 -9.79
C VAL A 48 0.93 2.52 -8.79
N VAL A 49 1.55 2.33 -7.62
CA VAL A 49 1.64 3.34 -6.57
C VAL A 49 2.37 4.59 -7.05
N GLY A 50 3.49 4.43 -7.76
CA GLY A 50 4.25 5.52 -8.35
C GLY A 50 3.44 6.32 -9.37
N VAL A 51 2.65 5.67 -10.23
CA VAL A 51 1.78 6.32 -11.21
C VAL A 51 0.72 7.16 -10.51
N VAL A 52 0.03 6.60 -9.51
CA VAL A 52 -1.01 7.31 -8.75
C VAL A 52 -0.45 8.60 -8.14
N TYR A 53 0.67 8.51 -7.42
CA TYR A 53 1.25 9.69 -6.78
C TYR A 53 1.87 10.68 -7.76
N SER A 54 2.39 10.21 -8.90
CA SER A 54 2.86 11.09 -9.97
C SER A 54 1.71 11.90 -10.56
N VAL A 55 0.57 11.27 -10.82
CA VAL A 55 -0.64 11.97 -11.29
C VAL A 55 -1.11 12.99 -10.27
N MET A 56 -1.19 12.62 -8.98
CA MET A 56 -1.56 13.57 -7.91
C MET A 56 -0.58 14.75 -7.82
N THR A 57 0.72 14.49 -7.94
CA THR A 57 1.74 15.54 -7.97
C THR A 57 1.51 16.51 -9.12
N VAL A 58 1.35 15.99 -10.34
CA VAL A 58 1.13 16.79 -11.55
C VAL A 58 -0.16 17.61 -11.42
N VAL A 59 -1.26 17.00 -11.00
CA VAL A 59 -2.53 17.70 -10.78
C VAL A 59 -2.37 18.81 -9.74
N GLY A 60 -1.71 18.53 -8.61
CA GLY A 60 -1.47 19.54 -7.57
C GLY A 60 -0.60 20.70 -8.06
N VAL A 61 0.48 20.42 -8.78
CA VAL A 61 1.35 21.47 -9.37
C VAL A 61 0.58 22.32 -10.38
N LEU A 62 -0.13 21.70 -11.32
CA LEU A 62 -0.91 22.41 -12.32
C LEU A 62 -2.01 23.25 -11.68
N TRP A 63 -2.65 22.76 -10.63
CA TRP A 63 -3.66 23.49 -9.88
C TRP A 63 -3.09 24.74 -9.21
N VAL A 64 -1.94 24.62 -8.53
CA VAL A 64 -1.27 25.77 -7.89
C VAL A 64 -0.88 26.81 -8.94
N ILE A 65 -0.28 26.38 -10.04
CA ILE A 65 0.12 27.28 -11.13
C ILE A 65 -1.09 27.97 -11.75
N ALA A 66 -2.19 27.25 -11.96
CA ALA A 66 -3.41 27.81 -12.52
C ALA A 66 -4.09 28.81 -11.57
N ARG A 67 -4.00 28.59 -10.26
CA ARG A 67 -4.61 29.47 -9.24
C ARG A 67 -3.78 30.72 -8.95
N ASP A 68 -2.47 30.54 -8.73
CA ASP A 68 -1.59 31.57 -8.15
C ASP A 68 -0.38 31.94 -9.04
N GLY A 69 -0.18 31.23 -10.15
CA GLY A 69 0.98 31.40 -11.04
C GLY A 69 2.22 30.59 -10.64
N ARG A 70 3.23 30.60 -11.52
CA ARG A 70 4.47 29.80 -11.36
C ARG A 70 5.35 30.26 -10.19
N GLU A 71 5.39 31.56 -9.91
CA GLU A 71 6.19 32.10 -8.82
C GLU A 71 5.68 31.63 -7.45
N ALA A 72 4.36 31.58 -7.27
CA ALA A 72 3.76 31.08 -6.03
C ALA A 72 4.13 29.61 -5.75
N PHE A 73 4.17 28.77 -6.79
CA PHE A 73 4.63 27.39 -6.67
C PHE A 73 6.07 27.33 -6.13
N TRP A 74 6.99 28.11 -6.69
CA TRP A 74 8.37 28.15 -6.21
C TRP A 74 8.48 28.70 -4.79
N GLN A 75 7.66 29.66 -4.40
CA GLN A 75 7.62 30.16 -3.02
C GLN A 75 7.17 29.07 -2.02
N ILE A 76 6.22 28.21 -2.38
CA ILE A 76 5.74 27.13 -1.51
C ILE A 76 6.81 26.04 -1.33
N VAL A 77 7.59 25.75 -2.38
CA VAL A 77 8.54 24.61 -2.42
C VAL A 77 9.96 25.01 -2.03
N ALA A 78 10.46 26.15 -2.52
CA ALA A 78 11.86 26.56 -2.40
C ALA A 78 12.14 27.51 -1.22
N ASN A 79 11.10 28.08 -0.59
CA ASN A 79 11.31 28.99 0.53
C ASN A 79 11.74 28.20 1.78
N GLU A 80 13.03 28.21 2.10
CA GLU A 80 13.55 27.50 3.27
C GLU A 80 12.93 28.04 4.57
N ARG A 81 12.09 27.19 5.19
CA ARG A 81 11.52 27.45 6.52
C ARG A 81 11.86 26.28 7.43
N TRP A 82 12.99 26.40 8.12
CA TRP A 82 13.45 25.42 9.11
C TRP A 82 12.40 25.11 10.19
N SER A 83 11.51 26.07 10.50
CA SER A 83 10.36 25.84 11.37
C SER A 83 9.39 24.80 10.79
N SER A 84 9.12 24.80 9.48
CA SER A 84 8.29 23.77 8.82
C SER A 84 8.93 22.39 8.95
N ILE A 85 10.24 22.27 8.71
CA ILE A 85 10.99 21.02 8.89
C ILE A 85 10.94 20.55 10.34
N GLY A 86 11.24 21.43 11.30
CA GLY A 86 11.22 21.09 12.72
C GLY A 86 9.85 20.62 13.21
N LEU A 87 8.78 21.30 12.80
CA LEU A 87 7.41 20.87 13.09
C LEU A 87 7.06 19.56 12.40
N GLY A 88 7.47 19.37 11.15
CA GLY A 88 7.28 18.13 10.40
C GLY A 88 7.92 16.93 11.10
N VAL A 89 9.17 17.07 11.53
CA VAL A 89 9.87 16.03 12.32
C VAL A 89 9.17 15.79 13.65
N GLY A 90 8.80 16.85 14.38
CA GLY A 90 8.10 16.75 15.67
C GLY A 90 6.75 16.02 15.56
N VAL A 91 5.90 16.48 14.65
CA VAL A 91 4.58 15.87 14.39
C VAL A 91 4.73 14.45 13.86
N GLY A 92 5.62 14.22 12.89
CA GLY A 92 5.87 12.90 12.34
C GLY A 92 6.32 11.90 13.41
N THR A 93 7.20 12.33 14.32
CA THR A 93 7.67 11.50 15.45
C THR A 93 6.54 11.19 16.43
N ALA A 94 5.73 12.19 16.77
CA ALA A 94 4.56 11.99 17.63
C ALA A 94 3.58 10.98 17.00
N VAL A 95 3.25 11.15 15.72
CA VAL A 95 2.35 10.25 14.98
C VAL A 95 2.92 8.83 14.88
N LEU A 96 4.23 8.68 14.69
CA LEU A 96 4.90 7.38 14.73
C LEU A 96 4.80 6.72 16.10
N TRP A 97 5.03 7.47 17.18
CA TRP A 97 4.87 6.96 18.54
C TRP A 97 3.42 6.53 18.80
N LEU A 98 2.42 7.37 18.44
CA LEU A 98 1.00 7.03 18.58
C LEU A 98 0.62 5.78 17.78
N SER A 99 1.05 5.68 16.52
CA SER A 99 0.74 4.53 15.67
C SER A 99 1.41 3.23 16.17
N GLY A 100 2.66 3.31 16.63
CA GLY A 100 3.38 2.19 17.25
C GLY A 100 2.73 1.75 18.56
N TRP A 101 2.36 2.70 19.42
CA TRP A 101 1.62 2.43 20.66
C TRP A 101 0.27 1.76 20.38
N ALA A 102 -0.49 2.29 19.42
CA ALA A 102 -1.79 1.72 19.04
C ALA A 102 -1.64 0.30 18.50
N ALA A 103 -0.66 0.06 17.63
CA ALA A 103 -0.37 -1.27 17.10
C ALA A 103 0.04 -2.28 18.20
N ALA A 104 0.72 -1.82 19.24
CA ALA A 104 1.13 -2.68 20.36
C ALA A 104 0.00 -2.93 21.37
N LYS A 105 -0.82 -1.92 21.67
CA LYS A 105 -1.73 -1.94 22.82
C LYS A 105 -3.20 -2.19 22.46
N THR A 106 -3.60 -2.02 21.21
CA THR A 106 -5.01 -2.12 20.82
C THR A 106 -5.28 -3.26 19.85
N ASN A 107 -6.48 -3.83 19.90
CA ASN A 107 -6.91 -4.85 18.93
C ASN A 107 -7.00 -4.27 17.51
N TRP A 108 -7.59 -3.08 17.36
CA TRP A 108 -7.75 -2.43 16.06
C TRP A 108 -6.39 -2.08 15.42
N GLY A 109 -5.40 -1.66 16.21
CA GLY A 109 -4.05 -1.39 15.71
C GLY A 109 -3.37 -2.64 15.17
N ARG A 110 -3.52 -3.79 15.85
CA ARG A 110 -3.04 -5.09 15.34
C ARG A 110 -3.76 -5.53 14.06
N THR A 111 -5.07 -5.29 13.98
CA THR A 111 -5.87 -5.58 12.78
C THR A 111 -5.37 -4.74 11.59
N LEU A 112 -5.12 -3.45 11.78
CA LEU A 112 -4.54 -2.57 10.75
C LEU A 112 -3.16 -3.04 10.30
N ASP A 113 -2.26 -3.32 11.24
CA ASP A 113 -0.91 -3.85 10.95
C ASP A 113 -0.98 -5.13 10.11
N THR A 114 -1.90 -6.04 10.45
CA THR A 114 -2.09 -7.32 9.74
C THR A 114 -2.64 -7.11 8.35
N PHE A 115 -3.64 -6.24 8.20
CA PHE A 115 -4.21 -5.90 6.89
C PHE A 115 -3.14 -5.30 5.96
N PHE A 116 -2.40 -4.30 6.43
CA PHE A 116 -1.33 -3.70 5.63
C PHE A 116 -0.17 -4.66 5.35
N ALA A 117 0.12 -5.61 6.25
CA ALA A 117 1.10 -6.67 5.99
C ALA A 117 0.67 -7.59 4.85
N GLN A 118 -0.64 -7.84 4.65
CA GLN A 118 -1.13 -8.61 3.51
C GLN A 118 -0.98 -7.83 2.19
N VAL A 119 -1.15 -6.50 2.21
CA VAL A 119 -1.04 -5.64 1.03
C VAL A 119 0.43 -5.41 0.63
N PHE A 120 1.27 -5.06 1.60
CA PHE A 120 2.66 -4.61 1.41
C PHE A 120 3.72 -5.64 1.84
N GLY A 121 3.30 -6.85 2.24
CA GLY A 121 4.20 -7.94 2.59
C GLY A 121 5.21 -8.23 1.49
N GLY A 122 6.48 -8.39 1.89
CA GLY A 122 7.59 -8.66 0.96
C GLY A 122 8.16 -7.44 0.24
N PHE A 123 7.68 -6.22 0.53
CA PHE A 123 8.37 -5.00 0.07
C PHE A 123 9.77 -4.93 0.67
N SER A 124 10.76 -4.56 -0.14
CA SER A 124 12.09 -4.20 0.37
C SER A 124 12.06 -2.83 1.04
N VAL A 125 13.05 -2.53 1.88
CA VAL A 125 13.18 -1.21 2.52
C VAL A 125 13.21 -0.10 1.48
N LEU A 126 13.91 -0.30 0.35
CA LEU A 126 13.96 0.68 -0.73
C LEU A 126 12.57 0.90 -1.37
N GLN A 127 11.77 -0.16 -1.54
CA GLN A 127 10.41 -0.05 -2.06
C GLN A 127 9.49 0.69 -1.08
N CYS A 128 9.64 0.46 0.23
CA CYS A 128 8.93 1.21 1.26
C CYS A 128 9.31 2.69 1.24
N LEU A 129 10.61 3.02 1.15
CA LEU A 129 11.10 4.40 1.08
C LEU A 129 10.63 5.11 -0.19
N ALA A 130 10.75 4.47 -1.36
CA ALA A 130 10.28 5.03 -2.62
C ALA A 130 8.77 5.31 -2.59
N THR A 131 7.99 4.36 -2.06
CA THR A 131 6.54 4.53 -1.88
C THR A 131 6.22 5.69 -0.94
N ALA A 132 6.92 5.80 0.18
CA ALA A 132 6.68 6.82 1.18
C ALA A 132 7.06 8.24 0.70
N ILE A 133 8.16 8.38 -0.03
CA ILE A 133 8.56 9.65 -0.64
C ILE A 133 7.56 10.05 -1.73
N ALA A 134 7.20 9.12 -2.61
CA ALA A 134 6.21 9.38 -3.66
C ALA A 134 4.86 9.80 -3.07
N SER A 135 4.36 9.07 -2.05
CA SER A 135 3.09 9.42 -1.38
C SER A 135 3.18 10.77 -0.68
N GLY A 136 4.26 11.01 0.07
CA GLY A 136 4.47 12.28 0.78
C GLY A 136 4.49 13.47 -0.17
N ILE A 137 5.14 13.36 -1.33
CA ILE A 137 5.16 14.44 -2.32
C ILE A 137 3.78 14.59 -2.99
N GLY A 138 3.23 13.52 -3.53
CA GLY A 138 2.01 13.59 -4.35
C GLY A 138 0.78 13.98 -3.56
N GLU A 139 0.60 13.38 -2.39
CA GLU A 139 -0.55 13.68 -1.54
C GLU A 139 -0.47 15.09 -0.95
N GLU A 140 0.68 15.50 -0.41
CA GLU A 140 0.78 16.85 0.16
C GLU A 140 0.69 17.93 -0.93
N MET A 141 1.23 17.71 -2.14
CA MET A 141 1.10 18.66 -3.25
C MET A 141 -0.38 18.87 -3.62
N LEU A 142 -1.16 17.80 -3.69
CA LEU A 142 -2.58 17.89 -3.99
C LEU A 142 -3.38 18.49 -2.82
N PHE A 143 -3.22 17.95 -1.61
CA PHE A 143 -4.09 18.32 -0.49
C PHE A 143 -3.68 19.63 0.18
N ARG A 144 -2.37 19.89 0.36
CA ARG A 144 -1.88 21.11 1.02
C ARG A 144 -1.67 22.24 0.04
N ALA A 145 -0.84 22.07 -1.00
CA ALA A 145 -0.54 23.21 -1.87
C ALA A 145 -1.77 23.62 -2.71
N ALA A 146 -2.49 22.65 -3.26
CA ALA A 146 -3.64 22.90 -4.13
C ALA A 146 -4.98 23.05 -3.38
N LEU A 147 -5.49 21.97 -2.77
CA LEU A 147 -6.85 21.97 -2.23
C LEU A 147 -7.02 22.85 -0.99
N GLN A 148 -6.07 22.88 -0.06
CA GLN A 148 -6.25 23.57 1.22
C GLN A 148 -6.42 25.08 1.08
N PRO A 149 -5.57 25.85 0.36
CA PRO A 149 -5.81 27.27 0.18
C PRO A 149 -7.08 27.55 -0.62
N SER A 150 -7.47 26.65 -1.54
CA SER A 150 -8.75 26.76 -2.27
C SER A 150 -9.94 26.60 -1.31
N ALA A 151 -9.86 25.65 -0.36
CA ALA A 151 -10.87 25.46 0.68
C ALA A 151 -10.90 26.62 1.68
N ILE A 152 -9.74 27.18 2.05
CA ILE A 152 -9.64 28.37 2.90
C ILE A 152 -10.28 29.57 2.20
N ALA A 153 -9.98 29.79 0.91
CA ALA A 153 -10.57 30.86 0.12
C ALA A 153 -12.09 30.70 -0.02
N LEU A 154 -12.58 29.46 -0.19
CA LEU A 154 -14.01 29.17 -0.19
C LEU A 154 -14.65 29.44 1.17
N ALA A 155 -14.04 29.00 2.26
CA ALA A 155 -14.50 29.22 3.63
C ALA A 155 -14.57 30.72 3.97
N ALA A 156 -13.59 31.50 3.51
CA ALA A 156 -13.53 32.94 3.73
C ALA A 156 -14.74 33.70 3.16
N LYS A 157 -15.45 33.14 2.16
CA LYS A 157 -16.70 33.73 1.65
C LYS A 157 -17.83 33.74 2.69
N TRP A 158 -17.79 32.83 3.66
CA TRP A 158 -18.83 32.66 4.68
C TRP A 158 -18.39 33.20 6.04
N THR A 159 -17.12 33.03 6.39
CA THR A 159 -16.59 33.37 7.71
C THR A 159 -15.82 34.69 7.76
N GLY A 160 -15.57 35.30 6.60
CA GLY A 160 -14.51 36.30 6.45
C GLY A 160 -13.11 35.67 6.49
N ALA A 161 -12.08 36.48 6.21
CA ALA A 161 -10.69 36.04 6.28
C ALA A 161 -10.21 35.87 7.74
N GLY A 162 -9.19 35.04 7.94
CA GLY A 162 -8.54 34.85 9.24
C GLY A 162 -8.66 33.42 9.78
N PHE A 163 -8.61 33.30 11.11
CA PHE A 163 -8.52 32.00 11.79
C PHE A 163 -9.69 31.06 11.49
N ALA A 164 -10.92 31.59 11.41
CA ALA A 164 -12.11 30.80 11.11
C ALA A 164 -12.04 30.16 9.71
N ALA A 165 -11.68 30.94 8.68
CA ALA A 165 -11.50 30.43 7.32
C ALA A 165 -10.37 29.41 7.23
N ALA A 166 -9.24 29.68 7.90
CA ALA A 166 -8.10 28.76 7.94
C ALA A 166 -8.52 27.42 8.56
N SER A 167 -9.17 27.45 9.72
CA SER A 167 -9.62 26.26 10.44
C SER A 167 -10.63 25.45 9.65
N LEU A 168 -11.62 26.11 9.04
CA LEU A 168 -12.62 25.43 8.21
C LEU A 168 -12.00 24.85 6.94
N GLY A 169 -11.09 25.56 6.27
CA GLY A 169 -10.39 25.05 5.09
C GLY A 169 -9.49 23.84 5.40
N ILE A 170 -8.79 23.85 6.54
CA ILE A 170 -8.01 22.70 7.04
C ILE A 170 -8.94 21.51 7.33
N LEU A 171 -10.08 21.75 7.99
CA LEU A 171 -11.05 20.70 8.28
C LEU A 171 -11.62 20.09 7.00
N LEU A 172 -12.09 20.90 6.07
CA LEU A 172 -12.67 20.44 4.79
C LEU A 172 -11.67 19.60 3.99
N THR A 173 -10.42 20.05 3.88
CA THR A 173 -9.39 19.28 3.18
C THR A 173 -8.97 18.03 3.92
N SER A 174 -9.00 18.02 5.24
CA SER A 174 -8.71 16.81 6.02
C SER A 174 -9.83 15.78 5.97
N LEU A 175 -11.08 16.23 5.87
CA LEU A 175 -12.21 15.34 5.60
C LEU A 175 -12.13 14.77 4.18
N ALA A 176 -11.76 15.57 3.18
CA ALA A 176 -11.53 15.07 1.82
C ALA A 176 -10.38 14.05 1.77
N PHE A 177 -9.29 14.31 2.49
CA PHE A 177 -8.18 13.36 2.65
C PHE A 177 -8.66 12.06 3.32
N GLY A 178 -9.41 12.15 4.42
CA GLY A 178 -10.02 11.00 5.07
C GLY A 178 -10.96 10.22 4.15
N ALA A 179 -11.74 10.92 3.31
CA ALA A 179 -12.70 10.31 2.40
C ALA A 179 -12.02 9.41 1.36
N VAL A 180 -10.86 9.80 0.82
CA VAL A 180 -10.09 8.93 -0.09
C VAL A 180 -9.40 7.77 0.64
N HIS A 181 -9.37 7.82 1.97
CA HIS A 181 -8.89 6.76 2.88
C HIS A 181 -10.05 6.01 3.55
N LEU A 182 -11.27 6.08 3.02
CA LEU A 182 -12.39 5.30 3.54
C LEU A 182 -12.21 3.82 3.19
N PRO A 183 -12.12 2.91 4.18
CA PRO A 183 -11.99 1.51 3.90
C PRO A 183 -13.35 0.90 3.52
N PHE A 184 -13.30 -0.14 2.68
CA PHE A 184 -14.46 -0.99 2.41
C PHE A 184 -14.92 -1.80 3.63
N LYS A 185 -14.05 -1.95 4.64
CA LYS A 185 -14.27 -2.74 5.85
C LYS A 185 -14.36 -1.85 7.08
N LYS A 186 -15.42 -1.97 7.87
CA LYS A 186 -15.68 -1.13 9.06
C LYS A 186 -14.57 -1.25 10.11
N GLU A 187 -13.94 -2.41 10.20
CA GLU A 187 -12.84 -2.71 11.13
C GLU A 187 -11.60 -1.85 10.87
N LEU A 188 -11.49 -1.27 9.67
CA LEU A 188 -10.40 -0.37 9.29
C LEU A 188 -10.78 1.11 9.50
N ALA A 189 -11.99 1.45 9.97
CA ALA A 189 -12.41 2.84 10.21
C ALA A 189 -11.44 3.66 11.09
N PRO A 190 -10.74 3.08 12.09
CA PRO A 190 -9.70 3.81 12.82
C PRO A 190 -8.58 4.37 11.92
N TRP A 191 -8.30 3.74 10.78
CA TRP A 191 -7.33 4.27 9.80
C TRP A 191 -7.82 5.57 9.16
N THR A 192 -9.11 5.68 8.81
CA THR A 192 -9.68 6.94 8.30
C THR A 192 -9.61 8.04 9.33
N LEU A 193 -9.96 7.75 10.60
CA LEU A 193 -9.87 8.73 11.68
C LEU A 193 -8.42 9.19 11.90
N PHE A 194 -7.47 8.25 11.83
CA PHE A 194 -6.05 8.56 11.91
C PHE A 194 -5.60 9.44 10.72
N ALA A 195 -6.01 9.12 9.50
CA ALA A 195 -5.72 9.90 8.30
C ALA A 195 -6.27 11.34 8.41
N ILE A 196 -7.51 11.51 8.90
CA ILE A 196 -8.11 12.84 9.14
C ILE A 196 -7.29 13.60 10.19
N GLY A 197 -6.98 12.97 11.34
CA GLY A 197 -6.24 13.61 12.42
C GLY A 197 -4.82 14.04 12.01
N THR A 198 -4.09 13.15 11.35
CA THR A 198 -2.75 13.46 10.80
C THR A 198 -2.84 14.55 9.72
N SER A 199 -3.86 14.52 8.86
CA SER A 199 -4.09 15.56 7.87
C SER A 199 -4.36 16.93 8.49
N ILE A 200 -5.11 17.01 9.60
CA ILE A 200 -5.32 18.27 10.33
C ILE A 200 -3.98 18.83 10.81
N ALA A 201 -3.11 17.97 11.38
CA ALA A 201 -1.80 18.39 11.85
C ALA A 201 -0.92 18.91 10.70
N PHE A 202 -0.88 18.21 9.56
CA PHE A 202 -0.14 18.66 8.37
C PHE A 202 -0.71 19.96 7.80
N GLY A 203 -2.04 20.07 7.75
CA GLY A 203 -2.72 21.28 7.32
C GLY A 203 -2.41 22.48 8.22
N ALA A 204 -2.30 22.27 9.52
CA ALA A 204 -1.89 23.31 10.47
C ALA A 204 -0.44 23.74 10.27
N ILE A 205 0.50 22.80 10.07
CA ILE A 205 1.90 23.13 9.73
C ILE A 205 1.94 23.97 8.46
N TYR A 206 1.25 23.54 7.40
CA TYR A 206 1.23 24.25 6.13
C TYR A 206 0.58 25.64 6.25
N ALA A 207 -0.56 25.76 6.94
CA ALA A 207 -1.23 27.05 7.12
C ALA A 207 -0.38 28.03 7.94
N TRP A 208 0.36 27.54 8.93
CA TRP A 208 1.20 28.41 9.77
C TRP A 208 2.51 28.79 9.08
N THR A 209 3.12 27.84 8.35
CA THR A 209 4.44 28.04 7.75
C THR A 209 4.40 28.43 6.30
N GLY A 210 3.30 28.26 5.57
CA GLY A 210 3.22 28.47 4.12
C GLY A 210 4.19 27.61 3.28
N ASN A 211 4.86 26.63 3.90
CA ASN A 211 5.86 25.78 3.25
C ASN A 211 5.46 24.30 3.39
N ILE A 212 5.56 23.58 2.28
CA ILE A 212 5.07 22.20 2.17
C ILE A 212 6.09 21.13 2.58
N ALA A 213 7.37 21.48 2.74
CA ALA A 213 8.43 20.53 3.05
C ALA A 213 8.24 19.84 4.41
N GLY A 214 7.75 20.56 5.42
CA GLY A 214 7.41 19.99 6.73
C GLY A 214 6.37 18.88 6.65
N PRO A 215 5.17 19.15 6.09
CA PRO A 215 4.16 18.12 5.81
C PRO A 215 4.68 16.94 4.98
N MET A 216 5.40 17.20 3.88
CA MET A 216 5.97 16.15 3.01
C MET A 216 6.93 15.24 3.78
N LEU A 217 7.84 15.84 4.58
CA LEU A 217 8.80 15.10 5.38
C LEU A 217 8.10 14.27 6.46
N ALA A 218 7.15 14.86 7.18
CA ALA A 218 6.38 14.17 8.21
C ALA A 218 5.67 12.95 7.62
N HIS A 219 4.97 13.15 6.50
CA HIS A 219 4.25 12.10 5.79
C HIS A 219 5.21 10.98 5.34
N ALA A 220 6.28 11.33 4.62
CA ALA A 220 7.25 10.36 4.13
C ALA A 220 7.91 9.58 5.29
N MET A 221 8.18 10.23 6.42
CA MET A 221 8.74 9.58 7.60
C MET A 221 7.76 8.59 8.24
N ILE A 222 6.50 8.99 8.41
CA ILE A 222 5.43 8.13 8.95
C ILE A 222 5.26 6.88 8.07
N ASN A 223 5.09 7.07 6.76
CA ASN A 223 4.88 5.97 5.83
C ASN A 223 6.12 5.10 5.68
N GLY A 224 7.31 5.70 5.57
CA GLY A 224 8.56 4.96 5.39
C GLY A 224 8.84 4.02 6.55
N ILE A 225 8.68 4.50 7.78
CA ILE A 225 8.93 3.69 8.99
C ILE A 225 7.83 2.65 9.19
N ASN A 226 6.55 3.02 9.08
CA ASN A 226 5.46 2.07 9.27
C ASN A 226 5.42 0.98 8.19
N LEU A 227 5.57 1.33 6.90
CA LEU A 227 5.62 0.35 5.81
C LEU A 227 6.83 -0.57 5.96
N SER A 228 8.00 -0.06 6.34
CA SER A 228 9.19 -0.91 6.58
C SER A 228 8.98 -1.88 7.75
N ARG A 229 8.31 -1.43 8.82
CA ARG A 229 7.97 -2.30 9.97
C ARG A 229 6.95 -3.38 9.60
N ILE A 230 5.92 -3.01 8.84
CA ILE A 230 4.80 -3.88 8.47
C ILE A 230 5.19 -4.87 7.38
N SER A 231 5.93 -4.45 6.35
CA SER A 231 6.39 -5.31 5.25
C SER A 231 7.21 -6.51 5.72
N ARG A 232 8.02 -6.32 6.77
CA ARG A 232 8.78 -7.39 7.43
C ARG A 232 7.90 -8.44 8.10
N LYS A 233 6.71 -8.07 8.60
CA LYS A 233 5.76 -9.01 9.21
C LYS A 233 5.03 -9.87 8.17
N GLY A 234 4.85 -9.34 6.96
CA GLY A 234 4.16 -10.03 5.86
C GLY A 234 5.07 -10.82 4.92
N ALA A 235 6.39 -10.80 5.13
CA ALA A 235 7.32 -11.64 4.37
C ALA A 235 7.14 -13.11 4.81
N PRO A 236 7.14 -14.09 3.88
CA PRO A 236 7.14 -15.50 4.26
C PRO A 236 8.37 -15.78 5.14
N THR A 237 8.15 -16.09 6.42
CA THR A 237 9.21 -16.39 7.40
C THR A 237 9.55 -17.89 7.46
N GLY A 238 9.11 -18.69 6.49
CA GLY A 238 9.50 -20.09 6.42
C GLY A 238 10.92 -20.24 5.88
N PRO A 239 11.74 -21.19 6.38
CA PRO A 239 12.93 -21.61 5.66
C PRO A 239 12.51 -21.97 4.23
N ALA A 240 13.29 -21.56 3.24
CA ALA A 240 13.08 -21.96 1.87
C ALA A 240 13.09 -23.49 1.84
N LEU A 241 11.89 -24.10 1.77
CA LEU A 241 11.75 -25.53 1.60
C LEU A 241 12.41 -25.84 0.26
N THR A 242 13.62 -26.36 0.34
CA THR A 242 14.38 -26.75 -0.84
C THR A 242 13.85 -28.13 -1.16
N ILE A 243 12.97 -28.20 -2.15
CA ILE A 243 12.40 -29.46 -2.60
C ILE A 243 13.48 -30.14 -3.43
N HIS A 244 14.06 -31.21 -2.89
CA HIS A 244 14.94 -32.09 -3.64
C HIS A 244 14.14 -33.29 -4.14
N GLU A 245 14.12 -33.51 -5.45
CA GLU A 245 13.59 -34.73 -6.03
C GLU A 245 14.72 -35.77 -6.00
N LYS A 246 14.59 -36.78 -5.12
CA LYS A 246 15.57 -37.86 -4.97
C LYS A 246 14.85 -39.18 -5.15
N GLY A 247 15.12 -39.87 -6.26
CA GLY A 247 14.54 -41.19 -6.55
C GLY A 247 13.02 -41.20 -6.76
N GLY A 248 12.43 -40.11 -7.23
CA GLY A 248 10.97 -40.01 -7.46
C GLY A 248 10.14 -39.74 -6.20
N MET A 249 10.78 -39.54 -5.04
CA MET A 249 10.13 -39.02 -3.83
C MET A 249 10.56 -37.59 -3.55
N LEU A 250 9.60 -36.77 -3.12
CA LEU A 250 9.83 -35.41 -2.66
C LEU A 250 10.27 -35.45 -1.21
N GLU A 251 11.56 -35.22 -0.95
CA GLU A 251 12.07 -35.00 0.41
C GLU A 251 11.96 -33.52 0.78
N PHE A 252 11.45 -33.25 1.98
CA PHE A 252 11.33 -31.92 2.54
C PHE A 252 12.43 -31.70 3.58
N GLU A 253 13.52 -31.03 3.19
CA GLU A 253 14.59 -30.68 4.13
C GLU A 253 14.32 -29.30 4.75
N ARG A 254 14.20 -29.27 6.09
CA ARG A 254 14.20 -28.03 6.86
C ARG A 254 15.64 -27.70 7.23
N ARG A 255 16.17 -26.60 6.70
CA ARG A 255 17.37 -25.95 7.24
C ARG A 255 16.99 -25.00 8.37
#